data_AF-A0A0C3AQF0-F1
#
_entry.id   AF-A0A0C3AQF0-F1
#
_cell.length_a   1.000
_cell.length_b   1.000
_cell.length_c   1.000
_cell.angle_alpha   90.00
_cell.angle_beta   90.00
_cell.angle_gamma   90.00
#
_symmetry.space_group_name_H-M   'P 1'
#
loop_
_entity.id
_entity.type
_entity.pdbx_description
1 polymer ?
#
loop_
_entity_poly.entity_id
_entity_poly.type
_entity_poly.pdbx_seq_one_letter_code
_entity_poly.pdbx_strand_id
1 'polypeptide(L)'
;MLCEGIDAYEVNSTYRTCLNNHLMMMHGSLAKSFGAREEVRGSGTSIRQVMEDAADLMQTYLEDANPILAVKSDLYFGFQIRRMRELRNVQMHMAKYRPQNYGTITSVLMHMMQHIAHSPVASTGYLRDALRELRFHKVMERFGTFFLHEMDLEGAAVLQIDKEDSDKCLLVISQVKSLQKIKEMRGIEVAIVADEEPTEQFPIGNAPTWEEISLMMARWPTMLMSDWVWDEKWVTRSTASRLFVQFTIDYFLTLSTDALKVPEFPKPHDLKGAMELWTMQSLMTVLKDVSFKPSNHGLKGHALMSSQCCAMHQEEMVGKAKRRGTARGTQVKASKVIIKARLDEEHRHIPFNEARLKARKVKKARKQETKRRSGNKNNYRKPPIKKQTKVVTPSDESLENEVAKSSDENSQDVPSVRVIWRRVISEEELEEEEEEIDQLEDDYEMEEVEDELDDSDMDVDEM
;
A
#
# COMPACT_ATOMS: atom_id res chain seq x y z
N MET A 1 -4.56 -20.25 8.24
CA MET A 1 -5.71 -19.36 7.94
C MET A 1 -5.76 -18.31 9.03
N LEU A 2 -6.07 -17.05 8.72
CA LEU A 2 -6.37 -16.06 9.77
C LEU A 2 -7.70 -16.40 10.43
N CYS A 3 -7.99 -15.80 11.59
CA CYS A 3 -9.26 -16.00 12.29
C CYS A 3 -10.46 -15.57 11.42
N GLU A 4 -11.65 -16.00 11.82
CA GLU A 4 -12.87 -15.66 11.10
C GLU A 4 -13.20 -14.18 11.23
N GLY A 5 -14.02 -13.65 10.31
CA GLY A 5 -14.45 -12.25 10.36
C GLY A 5 -15.19 -11.92 11.65
N ILE A 6 -15.91 -12.90 12.22
CA ILE A 6 -16.65 -12.75 13.48
C ILE A 6 -15.73 -12.37 14.64
N ASP A 7 -14.55 -13.01 14.73
CA ASP A 7 -13.58 -12.74 15.78
C ASP A 7 -13.01 -11.32 15.68
N ALA A 8 -12.83 -10.83 14.45
CA ALA A 8 -12.33 -9.49 14.18
C ALA A 8 -13.35 -8.40 14.51
N TYR A 9 -14.65 -8.65 14.28
CA TYR A 9 -15.70 -7.70 14.66
C TYR A 9 -15.76 -7.47 16.18
N GLU A 10 -15.45 -8.50 16.97
CA GLU A 10 -15.42 -8.42 18.43
C GLU A 10 -14.04 -8.06 19.00
N VAL A 11 -12.97 -8.19 18.21
CA VAL A 11 -11.57 -8.09 18.67
C VAL A 11 -11.33 -8.99 19.90
N ASN A 12 -11.91 -10.19 19.82
CA ASN A 12 -11.92 -11.15 20.93
C ASN A 12 -10.54 -11.81 21.15
N SER A 13 -10.45 -12.70 22.13
CA SER A 13 -9.20 -13.40 22.44
C SER A 13 -8.70 -14.26 21.29
N THR A 14 -9.61 -14.86 20.50
CA THR A 14 -9.28 -15.66 19.32
C THR A 14 -8.57 -14.81 18.27
N TYR A 15 -9.15 -13.66 17.92
CA TYR A 15 -8.54 -12.69 16.99
C TYR A 15 -7.13 -12.29 17.43
N ARG A 16 -6.97 -11.90 18.71
CA ARG A 16 -5.68 -11.48 19.27
C ARG A 16 -4.65 -12.62 19.23
N THR A 17 -5.07 -13.83 19.59
CA THR A 17 -4.20 -15.02 19.61
C THR A 17 -3.76 -15.40 18.20
N CYS A 18 -4.68 -15.45 17.24
CA CYS A 18 -4.38 -15.76 15.85
C CYS A 18 -3.39 -14.76 15.22
N LEU A 19 -3.54 -13.46 15.51
CA LEU A 19 -2.61 -12.45 15.04
C LEU A 19 -1.25 -12.52 15.72
N ASN A 20 -1.20 -12.73 17.04
CA ASN A 20 0.06 -12.90 17.76
C ASN A 20 0.83 -14.12 17.25
N ASN A 21 0.13 -15.23 16.97
CA ASN A 21 0.75 -16.42 16.38
C ASN A 21 1.36 -16.12 15.00
N HIS A 22 0.66 -15.37 14.14
CA HIS A 22 1.22 -14.92 12.85
C HIS A 22 2.44 -14.01 13.02
N LEU A 23 2.39 -13.06 13.96
CA LEU A 23 3.52 -12.18 14.26
C LEU A 23 4.72 -12.99 14.76
N MET A 24 4.51 -13.97 15.65
CA MET A 24 5.57 -14.84 16.14
C MET A 24 6.21 -15.66 15.00
N MET A 25 5.40 -16.22 14.10
CA MET A 25 5.92 -16.94 12.93
C MET A 25 6.78 -16.05 12.01
N MET A 26 6.35 -14.80 11.78
CA MET A 26 7.12 -13.85 10.99
C MET A 26 8.41 -13.42 11.70
N HIS A 27 8.37 -13.17 13.01
CA HIS A 27 9.56 -12.86 13.81
C HIS A 27 10.60 -13.98 13.75
N GLY A 28 10.17 -15.24 13.92
CA GLY A 28 11.06 -16.39 13.78
C GLY A 28 11.62 -16.57 12.36
N SER A 29 11.09 -15.86 11.37
CA SER A 29 11.55 -15.89 9.99
C SER A 29 12.52 -14.76 9.63
N LEU A 30 12.73 -13.78 10.52
CA LEU A 30 13.70 -12.69 10.31
C LEU A 30 15.13 -13.20 10.12
N ALA A 31 15.51 -14.26 10.83
CA ALA A 31 16.86 -14.83 10.81
C ALA A 31 17.06 -15.93 9.75
N LYS A 32 16.03 -16.25 8.95
CA LYS A 32 16.13 -17.32 7.94
C LYS A 32 16.89 -16.85 6.71
N SER A 33 17.80 -17.68 6.22
CA SER A 33 18.44 -17.47 4.91
C SER A 33 17.39 -17.49 3.81
N PHE A 34 17.59 -16.61 2.84
CA PHE A 34 16.81 -16.34 1.63
C PHE A 34 16.07 -17.55 1.03
N GLY A 35 14.85 -17.29 0.55
CA GLY A 35 14.18 -18.07 -0.48
C GLY A 35 13.64 -17.10 -1.53
N ALA A 36 13.95 -17.33 -2.81
CA ALA A 36 13.25 -16.65 -3.89
C ALA A 36 11.80 -17.12 -3.86
N ARG A 37 10.84 -16.20 -3.73
CA ARG A 37 9.42 -16.51 -3.82
C ARG A 37 8.94 -16.06 -5.20
N GLU A 38 9.00 -16.97 -6.17
CA GLU A 38 8.26 -16.80 -7.41
C GLU A 38 6.84 -17.33 -7.19
N GLU A 39 5.84 -16.46 -7.39
CA GLU A 39 4.44 -16.85 -7.30
C GLU A 39 3.98 -17.38 -8.66
N VAL A 40 4.04 -18.69 -8.86
CA VAL A 40 3.48 -19.33 -10.05
C VAL A 40 1.97 -19.48 -9.88
N ARG A 41 1.20 -18.73 -10.67
CA ARG A 41 -0.26 -18.90 -10.77
C ARG A 41 -0.60 -19.63 -12.06
N GLY A 42 -1.26 -20.79 -11.96
CA GLY A 42 -1.67 -21.57 -13.12
C GLY A 42 -2.63 -22.69 -12.75
N SER A 43 -3.15 -23.38 -13.77
CA SER A 43 -3.90 -24.62 -13.57
C SER A 43 -3.02 -25.68 -12.89
N GLY A 44 -3.59 -26.67 -12.20
CA GLY A 44 -2.81 -27.72 -11.55
C GLY A 44 -1.87 -28.47 -12.52
N THR A 45 -2.28 -28.60 -13.79
CA THR A 45 -1.44 -29.14 -14.88
C THR A 45 -0.31 -28.19 -15.28
N SER A 46 -0.57 -26.88 -15.36
CA SER A 46 0.47 -25.88 -15.63
C SER A 46 1.49 -25.81 -14.50
N ILE A 47 1.06 -25.89 -13.24
CA ILE A 47 1.95 -25.92 -12.08
C ILE A 47 2.81 -27.18 -12.12
N ARG A 48 2.23 -28.34 -12.45
CA ARG A 48 2.97 -29.60 -12.55
C ARG A 48 4.05 -29.53 -13.64
N GLN A 49 3.71 -28.98 -14.80
CA GLN A 49 4.66 -28.77 -15.90
C GLN A 49 5.76 -27.77 -15.51
N VAL A 50 5.41 -26.65 -14.85
CA VAL A 50 6.41 -25.70 -14.32
C VAL A 50 7.31 -26.36 -13.27
N MET A 51 6.80 -27.30 -12.47
CA MET A 51 7.63 -28.06 -11.52
C MET A 51 8.54 -29.08 -12.20
N GLU A 52 8.08 -29.72 -13.28
CA GLU A 52 8.88 -30.64 -14.10
C GLU A 52 10.00 -29.89 -14.84
N ASP A 53 9.71 -28.69 -15.34
CA ASP A 53 10.63 -27.83 -16.08
C ASP A 53 11.35 -26.80 -15.17
N ALA A 54 11.20 -26.90 -13.84
CA ALA A 54 11.60 -25.85 -12.90
C ALA A 54 13.09 -25.52 -12.97
N ALA A 55 13.93 -26.53 -13.17
CA ALA A 55 15.38 -26.35 -13.25
C ALA A 55 15.79 -25.56 -14.50
N ASP A 56 15.22 -25.93 -15.65
CA ASP A 56 15.52 -25.28 -16.94
C ASP A 56 14.91 -23.88 -16.99
N LEU A 57 13.66 -23.71 -16.51
CA LEU A 57 13.03 -22.40 -16.36
C LEU A 57 13.84 -21.49 -15.44
N MET A 58 14.30 -21.99 -14.29
CA MET A 58 15.13 -21.22 -13.37
C MET A 58 16.48 -20.85 -14.00
N GLN A 59 17.09 -21.75 -14.78
CA GLN A 59 18.35 -21.48 -15.45
C GLN A 59 18.20 -20.43 -16.55
N THR A 60 17.22 -20.58 -17.45
CA THR A 60 16.89 -19.57 -18.47
C THR A 60 16.53 -18.23 -17.82
N TYR A 61 15.81 -18.25 -16.69
CA TYR A 61 15.42 -17.05 -15.96
C TYR A 61 16.62 -16.34 -15.32
N LEU A 62 17.54 -17.08 -14.70
CA LEU A 62 18.77 -16.53 -14.12
C LEU A 62 19.74 -15.99 -15.18
N GLU A 63 19.81 -16.65 -16.34
CA GLU A 63 20.73 -16.29 -17.43
C GLU A 63 20.19 -15.14 -18.29
N ASP A 64 18.89 -15.12 -18.61
CA ASP A 64 18.32 -14.21 -19.62
C ASP A 64 17.48 -13.07 -19.05
N ALA A 65 16.84 -13.25 -17.88
CA ALA A 65 15.77 -12.35 -17.43
C ALA A 65 16.15 -11.41 -16.28
N ASN A 66 17.36 -11.53 -15.72
CA ASN A 66 17.89 -10.63 -14.68
C ASN A 66 16.93 -10.38 -13.47
N PRO A 67 16.26 -11.38 -12.89
CA PRO A 67 14.88 -11.16 -12.48
C PRO A 67 14.54 -11.44 -11.01
N ILE A 68 15.52 -11.72 -10.13
CA ILE A 68 15.22 -11.95 -8.72
C ILE A 68 15.71 -10.76 -7.88
N LEU A 69 14.76 -9.92 -7.46
CA LEU A 69 15.00 -9.02 -6.34
C LEU A 69 15.09 -9.86 -5.06
N ALA A 70 16.30 -10.30 -4.71
CA ALA A 70 16.56 -10.95 -3.44
C ALA A 70 16.44 -9.91 -2.31
N VAL A 71 15.27 -9.84 -1.70
CA VAL A 71 15.05 -9.03 -0.50
C VAL A 71 15.53 -9.81 0.71
N LYS A 72 16.38 -9.21 1.55
CA LYS A 72 16.82 -9.84 2.79
C LYS A 72 15.60 -10.19 3.67
N SER A 73 15.62 -11.36 4.32
CA SER A 73 14.50 -11.84 5.14
C SER A 73 14.14 -10.87 6.27
N ASP A 74 15.14 -10.26 6.89
CA ASP A 74 14.95 -9.25 7.94
C ASP A 74 14.18 -8.03 7.42
N LEU A 75 14.45 -7.59 6.19
CA LEU A 75 13.78 -6.48 5.54
C LEU A 75 12.35 -6.86 5.13
N TYR A 76 12.17 -8.01 4.47
CA TYR A 76 10.85 -8.48 4.01
C TYR A 76 9.92 -8.78 5.18
N PHE A 77 10.31 -9.68 6.09
CA PHE A 77 9.48 -10.01 7.25
C PHE A 77 9.37 -8.82 8.21
N GLY A 78 10.41 -7.99 8.35
CA GLY A 78 10.34 -6.76 9.13
C GLY A 78 9.27 -5.80 8.60
N PHE A 79 9.15 -5.67 7.27
CA PHE A 79 8.06 -4.92 6.65
C PHE A 79 6.68 -5.55 6.91
N GLN A 80 6.53 -6.86 6.70
CA GLN A 80 5.23 -7.53 6.92
C GLN A 80 4.78 -7.49 8.39
N ILE A 81 5.71 -7.62 9.34
CA ILE A 81 5.45 -7.47 10.78
C ILE A 81 4.92 -6.08 11.09
N ARG A 82 5.57 -5.02 10.57
CA ARG A 82 5.09 -3.65 10.73
C ARG A 82 3.70 -3.48 10.15
N ARG A 83 3.49 -3.94 8.91
CA ARG A 83 2.18 -3.85 8.24
C ARG A 83 1.07 -4.56 9.02
N MET A 84 1.32 -5.77 9.51
CA MET A 84 0.35 -6.52 10.31
C MET A 84 0.03 -5.82 11.65
N ARG A 85 1.04 -5.22 12.30
CA ARG A 85 0.84 -4.44 13.53
C ARG A 85 0.01 -3.19 13.29
N GLU A 86 0.29 -2.44 12.22
CA GLU A 86 -0.49 -1.24 11.91
C GLU A 86 -1.94 -1.59 11.59
N LEU A 87 -2.19 -2.61 10.75
CA LEU A 87 -3.56 -3.05 10.48
C LEU A 87 -4.29 -3.49 11.76
N ARG A 88 -3.59 -4.16 12.70
CA ARG A 88 -4.16 -4.52 14.00
C ARG A 88 -4.51 -3.28 14.81
N ASN A 89 -3.62 -2.30 14.87
CA ASN A 89 -3.86 -1.05 15.60
C ASN A 89 -5.09 -0.33 15.07
N VAL A 90 -5.21 -0.25 13.73
CA VAL A 90 -6.39 0.30 13.05
C VAL A 90 -7.65 -0.49 13.41
N GLN A 91 -7.63 -1.83 13.38
CA GLN A 91 -8.79 -2.63 13.76
C GLN A 91 -9.21 -2.39 15.21
N MET A 92 -8.25 -2.33 16.14
CA MET A 92 -8.53 -2.03 17.55
C MET A 92 -9.12 -0.62 17.73
N HIS A 93 -8.61 0.35 16.97
CA HIS A 93 -9.14 1.71 16.95
C HIS A 93 -10.57 1.74 16.42
N MET A 94 -10.83 1.18 15.24
CA MET A 94 -12.18 1.10 14.66
C MET A 94 -13.15 0.34 15.57
N ALA A 95 -12.68 -0.68 16.29
CA ALA A 95 -13.50 -1.43 17.25
C ALA A 95 -13.85 -0.62 18.51
N LYS A 96 -13.04 0.36 18.88
CA LYS A 96 -13.32 1.30 19.97
C LYS A 96 -14.39 2.32 19.54
N TYR A 97 -14.24 2.92 18.36
CA TYR A 97 -15.13 4.00 17.89
C TYR A 97 -16.42 3.49 17.22
N ARG A 98 -16.39 2.29 16.62
CA ARG A 98 -17.56 1.63 15.99
C ARG A 98 -18.30 2.54 15.00
N PRO A 99 -17.65 3.04 13.94
CA PRO A 99 -18.31 3.83 12.90
C PRO A 99 -19.52 3.12 12.27
N GLN A 100 -20.35 3.86 11.56
CA GLN A 100 -21.57 3.33 10.96
C GLN A 100 -21.31 2.22 9.92
N ASN A 101 -20.16 2.27 9.24
CA ASN A 101 -19.64 1.26 8.31
C ASN A 101 -18.56 0.35 8.93
N TYR A 102 -18.54 0.19 10.26
CA TYR A 102 -17.54 -0.60 10.98
C TYR A 102 -17.40 -2.03 10.43
N GLY A 103 -18.50 -2.64 10.03
CA GLY A 103 -18.54 -3.95 9.43
C GLY A 103 -17.75 -4.07 8.14
N THR A 104 -18.00 -3.13 7.25
CA THR A 104 -17.35 -3.03 5.94
C THR A 104 -15.87 -2.73 6.12
N ILE A 105 -15.50 -1.76 6.97
CA ILE A 105 -14.10 -1.44 7.30
C ILE A 105 -13.38 -2.65 7.88
N THR A 106 -13.95 -3.33 8.87
CA THR A 106 -13.35 -4.53 9.47
C THR A 106 -13.11 -5.62 8.44
N SER A 107 -14.04 -5.80 7.49
CA SER A 107 -13.92 -6.80 6.44
C SER A 107 -12.79 -6.46 5.46
N VAL A 108 -12.64 -5.18 5.11
CA VAL A 108 -11.51 -4.69 4.30
C VAL A 108 -10.19 -4.89 5.05
N LEU A 109 -10.10 -4.50 6.33
CA LEU A 109 -8.90 -4.67 7.15
C LEU A 109 -8.50 -6.14 7.28
N MET A 110 -9.46 -7.04 7.50
CA MET A 110 -9.23 -8.47 7.54
C MET A 110 -8.73 -9.02 6.19
N HIS A 111 -9.32 -8.55 5.08
CA HIS A 111 -8.86 -8.91 3.73
C HIS A 111 -7.41 -8.45 3.50
N MET A 112 -7.06 -7.23 3.92
CA MET A 112 -5.69 -6.71 3.84
C MET A 112 -4.71 -7.50 4.70
N MET A 113 -5.09 -7.91 5.91
CA MET A 113 -4.27 -8.76 6.79
C MET A 113 -4.03 -10.14 6.14
N GLN A 114 -5.06 -10.73 5.54
CA GLN A 114 -4.94 -11.98 4.79
C GLN A 114 -3.98 -11.85 3.60
N HIS A 115 -4.04 -10.71 2.91
CA HIS A 115 -3.14 -10.36 1.81
C HIS A 115 -1.65 -10.30 2.17
N ILE A 116 -1.30 -10.20 3.46
CA ILE A 116 0.10 -10.27 3.91
C ILE A 116 0.68 -11.68 3.73
N ALA A 117 -0.13 -12.72 3.99
CA ALA A 117 0.32 -14.10 3.97
C ALA A 117 0.03 -14.80 2.63
N HIS A 118 -1.13 -14.54 2.04
CA HIS A 118 -1.64 -15.22 0.84
C HIS A 118 -2.50 -14.27 0.01
N SER A 119 -3.05 -14.73 -1.11
CA SER A 119 -3.95 -13.94 -1.96
C SER A 119 -5.40 -14.40 -1.76
N PRO A 120 -6.10 -13.92 -0.71
CA PRO A 120 -7.48 -14.31 -0.43
C PRO A 120 -8.45 -13.87 -1.55
N VAL A 121 -9.56 -14.59 -1.67
CA VAL A 121 -10.68 -14.19 -2.54
C VAL A 121 -11.73 -13.49 -1.69
N ALA A 122 -12.25 -12.36 -2.15
CA ALA A 122 -13.36 -11.67 -1.49
C ALA A 122 -14.65 -12.51 -1.55
N SER A 123 -15.01 -13.10 -0.40
CA SER A 123 -16.12 -14.05 -0.27
C SER A 123 -17.49 -13.38 -0.30
N THR A 124 -17.64 -12.23 0.36
CA THR A 124 -18.92 -11.53 0.50
C THR A 124 -19.14 -10.46 -0.57
N GLY A 125 -20.40 -10.16 -0.87
CA GLY A 125 -20.76 -9.13 -1.86
C GLY A 125 -20.29 -7.74 -1.44
N TYR A 126 -20.63 -7.32 -0.21
CA TYR A 126 -20.28 -6.01 0.32
C TYR A 126 -18.76 -5.79 0.41
N LEU A 127 -17.96 -6.83 0.68
CA LEU A 127 -16.50 -6.73 0.62
C LEU A 127 -16.02 -6.50 -0.83
N ARG A 128 -16.59 -7.21 -1.81
CA ARG A 128 -16.24 -6.97 -3.23
C ARG A 128 -16.58 -5.56 -3.68
N ASP A 129 -17.70 -5.02 -3.22
CA ASP A 129 -18.14 -3.67 -3.55
C ASP A 129 -17.18 -2.62 -2.93
N ALA A 130 -16.86 -2.76 -1.64
CA ALA A 130 -15.87 -1.90 -0.98
C ALA A 130 -14.47 -1.99 -1.64
N LEU A 131 -14.00 -3.20 -2.01
CA LEU A 131 -12.72 -3.36 -2.69
C LEU A 131 -12.71 -2.75 -4.10
N ARG A 132 -13.88 -2.69 -4.77
CA ARG A 132 -14.04 -2.05 -6.07
C ARG A 132 -13.94 -0.53 -5.95
N GLU A 133 -14.62 0.06 -4.97
CA GLU A 133 -14.56 1.49 -4.64
C GLU A 133 -13.13 1.92 -4.30
N LEU A 134 -12.44 1.12 -3.49
CA LEU A 134 -11.03 1.29 -3.14
C LEU A 134 -10.05 1.03 -4.30
N ARG A 135 -10.55 0.59 -5.47
CA ARG A 135 -9.74 0.19 -6.64
C ARG A 135 -8.65 -0.83 -6.28
N PHE A 136 -8.95 -1.71 -5.34
CA PHE A 136 -7.99 -2.61 -4.70
C PHE A 136 -7.17 -3.42 -5.71
N HIS A 137 -7.84 -4.07 -6.68
CA HIS A 137 -7.17 -4.92 -7.66
C HIS A 137 -6.22 -4.13 -8.57
N LYS A 138 -6.63 -2.94 -9.03
CA LYS A 138 -5.80 -2.08 -9.89
C LYS A 138 -4.55 -1.58 -9.15
N VAL A 139 -4.67 -1.28 -7.86
CA VAL A 139 -3.53 -0.88 -7.02
C VAL A 139 -2.62 -2.07 -6.74
N MET A 140 -3.19 -3.22 -6.37
CA MET A 140 -2.43 -4.45 -6.13
C MET A 140 -1.67 -4.94 -7.37
N GLU A 141 -2.27 -4.86 -8.56
CA GLU A 141 -1.62 -5.23 -9.82
C GLU A 141 -0.42 -4.33 -10.12
N ARG A 142 -0.57 -3.01 -9.89
CA ARG A 142 0.49 -2.04 -10.16
C ARG A 142 1.62 -2.05 -9.13
N PHE A 143 1.30 -2.21 -7.85
CA PHE A 143 2.24 -1.98 -6.75
C PHE A 143 2.56 -3.23 -5.93
N GLY A 144 1.84 -4.35 -6.12
CA GLY A 144 1.99 -5.57 -5.32
C GLY A 144 1.55 -5.43 -3.86
N THR A 145 1.13 -4.24 -3.44
CA THR A 145 0.67 -3.94 -2.08
C THR A 145 -0.39 -2.86 -2.12
N PHE A 146 -1.30 -2.90 -1.14
CA PHE A 146 -2.41 -1.96 -1.00
C PHE A 146 -2.34 -1.29 0.37
N PHE A 147 -2.60 0.03 0.38
CA PHE A 147 -2.68 0.88 1.57
C PHE A 147 -3.98 1.70 1.53
N LEU A 148 -4.56 1.95 2.70
CA LEU A 148 -5.71 2.83 2.85
C LEU A 148 -5.22 4.27 2.96
N HIS A 149 -5.03 4.93 1.82
CA HIS A 149 -4.44 6.27 1.76
C HIS A 149 -5.35 7.37 2.32
N GLU A 150 -6.67 7.17 2.26
CA GLU A 150 -7.68 8.15 2.69
C GLU A 150 -8.44 7.66 3.94
N MET A 151 -7.72 6.97 4.83
CA MET A 151 -8.26 6.58 6.13
C MET A 151 -8.05 7.72 7.12
N ASP A 152 -9.16 8.24 7.63
CA ASP A 152 -9.21 9.18 8.73
C ASP A 152 -9.39 8.40 10.03
N LEU A 153 -8.31 8.27 10.82
CA LEU A 153 -8.41 7.61 12.11
C LEU A 153 -9.14 8.50 13.13
N GLU A 154 -9.10 9.82 13.04
CA GLU A 154 -9.77 10.69 14.01
C GLU A 154 -11.29 10.58 13.88
N GLY A 155 -11.80 10.66 12.64
CA GLY A 155 -13.20 10.43 12.32
C GLY A 155 -13.62 8.96 12.26
N ALA A 156 -12.69 8.03 12.48
CA ALA A 156 -12.89 6.58 12.29
C ALA A 156 -13.55 6.25 10.93
N ALA A 157 -13.10 6.91 9.86
CA ALA A 157 -13.74 6.88 8.55
C ALA A 157 -12.74 6.50 7.45
N VAL A 158 -13.26 5.95 6.37
CA VAL A 158 -12.53 5.74 5.12
C VAL A 158 -13.33 6.44 4.04
N LEU A 159 -12.80 7.53 3.48
CA LEU A 159 -13.57 8.47 2.65
C LEU A 159 -14.10 7.85 1.34
N GLN A 160 -13.46 6.78 0.89
CA GLN A 160 -13.72 6.14 -0.41
C GLN A 160 -14.81 5.08 -0.37
N ILE A 161 -15.23 4.64 0.82
CA ILE A 161 -16.28 3.63 0.98
C ILE A 161 -17.55 4.25 1.56
N ASP A 162 -18.67 3.59 1.32
CA ASP A 162 -19.96 3.99 1.89
C ASP A 162 -19.89 4.21 3.41
N LYS A 163 -20.55 5.27 3.88
CA LYS A 163 -20.55 5.70 5.29
C LYS A 163 -21.29 4.73 6.20
N GLU A 164 -22.18 3.91 5.66
CA GLU A 164 -23.00 2.97 6.41
C GLU A 164 -22.79 1.54 5.92
N ASP A 165 -22.92 0.58 6.83
CA ASP A 165 -22.89 -0.83 6.47
C ASP A 165 -24.15 -1.22 5.66
N SER A 166 -23.96 -1.86 4.51
CA SER A 166 -25.07 -2.45 3.75
C SER A 166 -25.87 -3.45 4.58
N ASP A 167 -27.16 -3.64 4.26
CA ASP A 167 -28.02 -4.63 4.91
C ASP A 167 -27.41 -6.04 4.92
N LYS A 168 -26.71 -6.41 3.84
CA LYS A 168 -26.00 -7.69 3.74
C LYS A 168 -24.87 -7.81 4.76
N CYS A 169 -24.12 -6.72 4.97
CA CYS A 169 -23.08 -6.64 5.99
C CYS A 169 -23.70 -6.73 7.39
N LEU A 170 -24.75 -5.96 7.64
CA LEU A 170 -25.49 -5.97 8.90
C LEU A 170 -26.09 -7.34 9.21
N LEU A 171 -26.57 -8.10 8.22
CA LEU A 171 -27.08 -9.46 8.43
C LEU A 171 -25.97 -10.42 8.90
N VAL A 172 -24.77 -10.33 8.34
CA VAL A 172 -23.61 -11.13 8.78
C VAL A 172 -23.19 -10.73 10.20
N ILE A 173 -23.23 -9.44 10.51
CA ILE A 173 -22.83 -8.87 11.81
C ILE A 173 -23.88 -9.12 12.90
N SER A 174 -25.17 -9.12 12.55
CA SER A 174 -26.28 -9.27 13.49
C SER A 174 -26.46 -10.70 14.00
N GLN A 175 -25.86 -11.70 13.33
CA GLN A 175 -25.74 -13.05 13.88
C GLN A 175 -24.87 -13.09 15.14
N VAL A 176 -24.12 -12.00 15.40
CA VAL A 176 -23.29 -11.83 16.59
C VAL A 176 -24.10 -11.15 17.70
N LYS A 177 -24.60 -11.95 18.66
CA LYS A 177 -25.44 -11.47 19.77
C LYS A 177 -24.81 -10.35 20.61
N SER A 178 -23.46 -10.29 20.67
CA SER A 178 -22.73 -9.23 21.39
C SER A 178 -22.85 -7.86 20.71
N LEU A 179 -22.96 -7.83 19.37
CA LEU A 179 -23.00 -6.59 18.58
C LEU A 179 -24.37 -5.92 18.64
N GLN A 180 -25.45 -6.70 18.86
CA GLN A 180 -26.78 -6.14 19.13
C GLN A 180 -26.79 -5.30 20.41
N LYS A 181 -26.21 -5.81 21.51
CA LYS A 181 -26.08 -5.07 22.78
C LYS A 181 -25.22 -3.80 22.65
N ILE A 182 -24.18 -3.85 21.83
CA ILE A 182 -23.30 -2.69 21.59
C ILE A 182 -24.00 -1.63 20.73
N LYS A 183 -24.87 -2.03 19.79
CA LYS A 183 -25.67 -1.10 18.99
C LYS A 183 -26.67 -0.32 19.85
N GLU A 184 -27.20 -0.94 20.91
CA GLU A 184 -28.06 -0.29 21.91
C GLU A 184 -27.30 0.70 22.80
N MET A 185 -25.99 0.49 23.02
CA MET A 185 -25.11 1.42 23.74
C MET A 185 -24.65 2.65 22.92
N ARG A 186 -24.87 2.67 21.60
CA ARG A 186 -24.46 3.78 20.70
C ARG A 186 -25.16 5.13 20.99
N GLY A 187 -26.15 5.16 21.87
CA GLY A 187 -26.82 6.40 22.27
C GLY A 187 -25.99 7.32 23.17
N ILE A 188 -24.81 6.88 23.63
CA ILE A 188 -23.91 7.69 24.46
C ILE A 188 -22.79 8.19 23.55
N GLU A 189 -22.86 9.46 23.16
CA GLU A 189 -21.71 10.19 22.63
C GLU A 189 -20.52 9.90 23.54
N VAL A 190 -19.48 9.27 22.98
CA VAL A 190 -18.20 9.15 23.67
C VAL A 190 -17.65 10.57 23.72
N ALA A 191 -18.03 11.31 24.77
CA ALA A 191 -17.32 12.49 25.20
C ALA A 191 -15.86 12.07 25.32
N ILE A 192 -15.04 12.54 24.38
CA ILE A 192 -13.60 12.43 24.45
C ILE A 192 -13.25 12.98 25.84
N VAL A 193 -12.71 12.13 26.71
CA VAL A 193 -12.21 12.52 28.03
C VAL A 193 -10.99 13.39 27.78
N ALA A 194 -11.25 14.64 27.43
CA ALA A 194 -10.30 15.72 27.28
C ALA A 194 -10.51 16.58 28.52
N ASP A 195 -9.71 16.31 29.56
CA ASP A 195 -9.31 17.22 30.64
C ASP A 195 -8.89 16.38 31.84
N GLU A 196 -7.69 15.81 31.77
CA GLU A 196 -6.92 15.51 32.96
C GLU A 196 -5.97 16.69 33.19
N GLU A 197 -5.90 17.19 34.42
CA GLU A 197 -5.08 18.35 34.79
C GLU A 197 -3.60 18.13 34.42
N PRO A 198 -2.85 19.18 34.02
CA PRO A 198 -1.43 19.08 33.69
C PRO A 198 -0.65 18.39 34.80
N THR A 199 0.18 17.42 34.42
CA THR A 199 1.07 16.71 35.34
C THR A 199 2.52 17.08 35.06
N GLU A 200 3.44 16.79 35.99
CA GLU A 200 4.89 16.99 35.74
C GLU A 200 5.38 16.24 34.49
N GLN A 201 4.76 15.09 34.17
CA GLN A 201 5.10 14.30 32.99
C GLN A 201 4.46 14.86 31.69
N PHE A 202 3.32 15.55 31.83
CA PHE A 202 2.55 16.12 30.72
C PHE A 202 2.22 17.59 31.02
N PRO A 203 3.20 18.50 30.84
CA PRO A 203 3.08 19.89 31.29
C PRO A 203 2.02 20.70 30.53
N ILE A 204 1.54 20.19 29.40
CA ILE A 204 0.50 20.80 28.56
C ILE A 204 -0.74 19.90 28.45
N GLY A 205 -0.90 18.96 29.39
CA GLY A 205 -1.98 17.97 29.40
C GLY A 205 -1.64 16.69 28.63
N ASN A 206 -2.48 15.67 28.78
CA ASN A 206 -2.23 14.31 28.28
C ASN A 206 -2.50 14.15 26.76
N ALA A 207 -3.17 15.12 26.14
CA ALA A 207 -3.52 15.10 24.73
C ALA A 207 -3.47 16.52 24.11
N PRO A 208 -2.29 17.18 24.10
CA PRO A 208 -2.17 18.52 23.55
C PRO A 208 -2.33 18.51 22.03
N THR A 209 -3.01 19.53 21.51
CA THR A 209 -3.10 19.80 20.09
C THR A 209 -1.75 20.27 19.52
N TRP A 210 -1.56 20.13 18.21
CA TRP A 210 -0.33 20.60 17.55
C TRP A 210 -0.15 22.13 17.65
N GLU A 211 -1.25 22.88 17.69
CA GLU A 211 -1.23 24.32 17.89
C GLU A 211 -0.73 24.67 19.29
N GLU A 212 -1.18 23.95 20.32
CA GLU A 212 -0.69 24.11 21.69
C GLU A 212 0.79 23.76 21.80
N ILE A 213 1.23 22.65 21.20
CA ILE A 213 2.66 22.28 21.15
C ILE A 213 3.47 23.37 20.47
N SER A 214 3.00 23.89 19.33
CA SER A 214 3.68 24.94 18.57
C SER A 214 3.77 26.25 19.35
N LEU A 215 2.68 26.65 19.98
CA LEU A 215 2.62 27.84 20.83
C LEU A 215 3.56 27.72 22.03
N MET A 216 3.56 26.55 22.67
CA MET A 216 4.38 26.28 23.85
C MET A 216 5.86 26.18 23.52
N MET A 217 6.24 25.55 22.40
CA MET A 217 7.62 25.54 21.91
C MET A 217 8.12 26.95 21.57
N ALA A 218 7.26 27.81 21.03
CA ALA A 218 7.63 29.19 20.71
C ALA A 218 7.78 30.08 21.96
N ARG A 219 6.96 29.87 22.99
CA ARG A 219 6.98 30.69 24.21
C ARG A 219 7.98 30.18 25.24
N TRP A 220 7.90 28.89 25.57
CA TRP A 220 8.60 28.27 26.69
C TRP A 220 9.16 26.89 26.29
N PRO A 221 10.17 26.84 25.40
CA PRO A 221 10.72 25.58 24.89
C PRO A 221 11.33 24.70 25.99
N THR A 222 11.81 25.31 27.08
CA THR A 222 12.34 24.61 28.28
C THR A 222 11.33 23.70 28.96
N MET A 223 10.04 23.93 28.75
CA MET A 223 8.98 23.11 29.35
C MET A 223 8.72 21.82 28.59
N LEU A 224 8.99 21.81 27.27
CA LEU A 224 8.74 20.66 26.40
C LEU A 224 10.00 19.83 26.12
N MET A 225 11.18 20.47 26.15
CA MET A 225 12.44 19.80 25.88
C MET A 225 13.04 19.25 27.17
N SER A 226 13.38 17.97 27.19
CA SER A 226 14.15 17.37 28.28
C SER A 226 15.54 17.97 28.38
N ASP A 227 16.08 18.03 29.60
CA ASP A 227 17.47 18.38 29.80
C ASP A 227 18.38 17.43 29.05
N TRP A 228 19.43 17.99 28.45
CA TRP A 228 20.42 17.22 27.74
C TRP A 228 21.27 16.41 28.73
N VAL A 229 21.37 15.10 28.49
CA VAL A 229 22.18 14.17 29.28
C VAL A 229 23.19 13.50 28.38
N TRP A 230 24.46 13.51 28.79
CA TRP A 230 25.55 12.86 28.08
C TRP A 230 25.50 11.33 28.23
N ASP A 231 25.68 10.60 27.13
CA ASP A 231 25.86 9.13 27.13
C ASP A 231 27.26 8.77 26.61
N GLU A 232 28.06 8.12 27.47
CA GLU A 232 29.42 7.64 27.14
C GLU A 232 29.45 6.71 25.91
N LYS A 233 28.34 6.06 25.57
CA LYS A 233 28.25 5.18 24.40
C LYS A 233 28.42 5.93 23.08
N TRP A 234 28.16 7.24 23.03
CA TRP A 234 28.29 8.03 21.80
C TRP A 234 29.74 8.19 21.33
N VAL A 235 30.72 8.07 22.25
CA VAL A 235 32.15 8.20 21.95
C VAL A 235 32.72 6.97 21.22
N THR A 236 31.94 5.87 21.13
CA THR A 236 32.41 4.61 20.56
C THR A 236 32.82 4.67 19.07
N ARG A 237 32.40 5.70 18.32
CA ARG A 237 32.68 5.86 16.88
C ARG A 237 33.50 7.13 16.57
N SER A 238 34.82 7.03 16.71
CA SER A 238 35.77 8.15 16.58
C SER A 238 35.63 9.01 15.30
N THR A 239 35.33 8.40 14.16
CA THR A 239 35.16 9.14 12.89
C THR A 239 33.91 10.02 12.90
N ALA A 240 32.77 9.48 13.34
CA ALA A 240 31.52 10.24 13.40
C ALA A 240 31.64 11.38 14.41
N SER A 241 32.29 11.13 15.55
CA SER A 241 32.57 12.15 16.57
C SER A 241 33.38 13.32 16.00
N ARG A 242 34.48 13.03 15.29
CA ARG A 242 35.32 14.06 14.65
C ARG A 242 34.57 14.85 13.57
N LEU A 243 33.78 14.17 12.74
CA LEU A 243 32.98 14.84 11.71
C LEU A 243 31.93 15.76 12.33
N PHE A 244 31.28 15.35 13.43
CA PHE A 244 30.28 16.17 14.10
C PHE A 244 30.88 17.42 14.78
N VAL A 245 32.06 17.27 15.40
CA VAL A 245 32.82 18.41 15.95
C VAL A 245 33.19 19.40 14.84
N GLN A 246 33.75 18.90 13.74
CA GLN A 246 34.13 19.73 12.59
C GLN A 246 32.91 20.44 11.98
N PHE A 247 31.81 19.70 11.74
CA PHE A 247 30.55 20.27 11.25
C PHE A 247 30.04 21.38 12.17
N THR A 248 30.09 21.17 13.49
CA THR A 248 29.62 22.17 14.46
C THR A 248 30.49 23.43 14.40
N ILE A 249 31.82 23.29 14.34
CA ILE A 249 32.72 24.43 14.18
C ILE A 249 32.42 25.17 12.88
N ASP A 250 32.36 24.45 11.77
CA ASP A 250 32.17 25.05 10.45
C ASP A 250 30.81 25.75 10.32
N TYR A 251 29.74 25.14 10.84
CA TYR A 251 28.41 25.73 10.83
C TYR A 251 28.37 27.05 11.60
N PHE A 252 28.92 27.11 12.80
CA PHE A 252 28.89 28.35 13.57
C PHE A 252 29.83 29.43 13.02
N LEU A 253 30.89 29.06 12.30
CA LEU A 253 31.73 30.01 11.58
C LEU A 253 31.02 30.68 10.40
N THR A 254 29.92 30.10 9.88
CA THR A 254 29.12 30.76 8.83
C THR A 254 28.15 31.81 9.36
N LEU A 255 27.89 31.83 10.67
CA LEU A 255 27.00 32.80 11.30
C LEU A 255 27.65 34.19 11.36
N SER A 256 26.84 35.22 11.16
CA SER A 256 27.32 36.59 11.32
C SER A 256 27.64 36.89 12.80
N THR A 257 28.64 37.74 13.05
CA THR A 257 28.96 38.21 14.40
C THR A 257 27.76 38.89 15.07
N ASP A 258 26.87 39.49 14.29
CA ASP A 258 25.65 40.12 14.78
C ASP A 258 24.63 39.11 15.30
N ALA A 259 24.64 37.87 14.82
CA ALA A 259 23.80 36.79 15.32
C ALA A 259 24.27 36.24 16.67
N LEU A 260 25.47 36.59 17.15
CA LEU A 260 26.02 36.12 18.42
C LEU A 260 25.77 37.10 19.56
N LYS A 261 25.42 36.58 20.74
CA LYS A 261 25.38 37.31 22.03
C LYS A 261 26.76 37.47 22.63
N VAL A 262 27.66 36.53 22.33
CA VAL A 262 29.03 36.50 22.79
C VAL A 262 29.97 37.10 21.75
N PRO A 263 31.10 37.72 22.16
CA PRO A 263 32.04 38.35 21.23
C PRO A 263 32.73 37.34 20.31
N GLU A 264 32.93 36.11 20.79
CA GLU A 264 33.54 35.02 20.02
C GLU A 264 32.78 33.71 20.20
N PHE A 265 32.75 32.92 19.14
CA PHE A 265 32.13 31.61 19.13
C PHE A 265 32.93 30.60 19.99
N PRO A 266 32.28 29.92 20.96
CA PRO A 266 32.93 28.87 21.74
C PRO A 266 33.21 27.64 20.86
N LYS A 267 34.49 27.41 20.53
CA LYS A 267 34.90 26.28 19.68
C LYS A 267 34.93 24.99 20.50
N PRO A 268 34.06 24.00 20.22
CA PRO A 268 34.10 22.72 20.93
C PRO A 268 35.37 21.94 20.57
N HIS A 269 36.02 21.34 21.58
CA HIS A 269 37.22 20.52 21.39
C HIS A 269 36.92 19.02 21.27
N ASP A 270 35.77 18.59 21.78
CA ASP A 270 35.34 17.20 21.82
C ASP A 270 33.87 17.05 21.44
N LEU A 271 33.43 15.80 21.27
CA LEU A 271 32.05 15.49 20.92
C LEU A 271 31.07 16.02 21.97
N LYS A 272 31.44 15.94 23.25
CA LYS A 272 30.59 16.38 24.36
C LYS A 272 30.31 17.88 24.25
N GLY A 273 31.34 18.70 24.13
CA GLY A 273 31.19 20.15 23.95
C GLY A 273 30.45 20.50 22.66
N ALA A 274 30.66 19.75 21.57
CA ALA A 274 29.92 19.98 20.33
C ALA A 274 28.42 19.69 20.50
N MET A 275 28.04 18.58 21.16
CA MET A 275 26.63 18.26 21.42
C MET A 275 26.00 19.22 22.44
N GLU A 276 26.76 19.62 23.47
CA GLU A 276 26.33 20.58 24.48
C GLU A 276 26.00 21.95 23.86
N LEU A 277 26.77 22.36 22.86
CA LEU A 277 26.55 23.60 22.14
C LEU A 277 25.23 23.62 21.35
N TRP A 278 24.78 22.48 20.86
CA TRP A 278 23.48 22.32 20.17
C TRP A 278 22.29 22.19 21.13
N THR A 279 22.51 22.22 22.44
CA THR A 279 21.40 22.24 23.40
C THR A 279 20.67 23.58 23.36
N MET A 280 19.38 23.55 23.64
CA MET A 280 18.54 24.75 23.67
C MET A 280 19.10 25.81 24.62
N GLN A 281 19.57 25.44 25.81
CA GLN A 281 20.15 26.38 26.77
C GLN A 281 21.42 27.07 26.22
N SER A 282 22.33 26.30 25.61
CA SER A 282 23.54 26.83 24.97
C SER A 282 23.20 27.74 23.78
N LEU A 283 22.28 27.32 22.90
CA LEU A 283 21.86 28.12 21.75
C LEU A 283 21.23 29.44 22.19
N MET A 284 20.34 29.42 23.18
CA MET A 284 19.74 30.64 23.73
C MET A 284 20.78 31.56 24.41
N THR A 285 21.88 31.01 24.91
CA THR A 285 22.96 31.78 25.53
C THR A 285 23.90 32.39 24.49
N VAL A 286 24.20 31.64 23.42
CA VAL A 286 25.19 32.02 22.40
C VAL A 286 24.58 32.88 21.29
N LEU A 287 23.35 32.63 20.88
CA LEU A 287 22.71 33.25 19.72
C LEU A 287 21.66 34.31 20.11
N LYS A 288 21.56 35.35 19.30
CA LYS A 288 20.46 36.33 19.33
C LYS A 288 19.23 35.77 18.62
N ASP A 289 18.05 36.16 19.08
CA ASP A 289 16.75 35.90 18.42
C ASP A 289 16.49 34.44 18.00
N VAL A 290 16.84 33.49 18.87
CA VAL A 290 16.60 32.06 18.66
C VAL A 290 15.11 31.76 18.76
N SER A 291 14.57 31.04 17.78
CA SER A 291 13.23 30.46 17.83
C SER A 291 13.29 28.96 17.60
N PHE A 292 12.50 28.21 18.37
CA PHE A 292 12.37 26.76 18.23
C PHE A 292 11.03 26.45 17.57
N LYS A 293 11.05 25.57 16.57
CA LYS A 293 9.84 25.10 15.89
C LYS A 293 9.71 23.60 16.10
N PRO A 294 8.55 23.09 16.55
CA PRO A 294 8.38 21.66 16.68
C PRO A 294 8.40 21.01 15.29
N SER A 295 8.94 19.81 15.22
CA SER A 295 8.92 18.99 14.02
C SER A 295 8.12 17.72 14.31
N ASN A 296 7.23 17.35 13.39
CA ASN A 296 6.57 16.05 13.42
C ASN A 296 7.49 14.92 12.92
N HIS A 297 8.72 15.24 12.53
CA HIS A 297 9.67 14.27 12.02
C HIS A 297 10.04 13.26 13.11
N GLY A 298 9.85 11.96 12.82
CA GLY A 298 10.17 10.88 13.75
C GLY A 298 9.08 10.54 14.76
N LEU A 299 8.03 11.37 14.90
CA LEU A 299 6.83 10.98 15.64
C LEU A 299 6.09 9.90 14.84
N LYS A 300 5.93 8.72 15.46
CA LYS A 300 5.07 7.66 14.92
C LYS A 300 3.66 7.88 15.45
N GLY A 301 2.90 8.73 14.77
CA GLY A 301 1.52 9.07 15.12
C GLY A 301 1.06 10.41 14.54
N HIS A 302 -0.25 10.61 14.52
CA HIS A 302 -1.03 11.71 13.93
C HIS A 302 -0.42 13.12 14.05
N ALA A 303 0.10 13.64 12.93
CA ALA A 303 0.15 15.07 12.65
C ALA A 303 0.35 15.27 11.14
N LEU A 304 -0.71 14.98 10.35
CA LEU A 304 -0.79 15.46 8.97
C LEU A 304 -1.38 16.87 8.98
N MET A 305 -0.57 17.84 9.37
CA MET A 305 -0.68 19.19 8.85
C MET A 305 0.48 19.36 7.87
N SER A 306 0.12 19.30 6.57
CA SER A 306 0.94 19.61 5.40
C SER A 306 2.45 19.36 5.53
N SER A 307 2.91 18.16 5.17
CA SER A 307 4.32 17.93 4.89
C SER A 307 4.49 17.38 3.49
N GLN A 308 4.53 18.32 2.55
CA GLN A 308 5.45 18.21 1.43
C GLN A 308 6.86 18.47 2.00
N CYS A 309 7.42 17.51 2.75
CA CYS A 309 8.84 17.49 3.10
C CYS A 309 9.44 16.19 2.58
N CYS A 310 9.69 16.18 1.27
CA CYS A 310 10.91 15.56 0.79
C CYS A 310 12.08 16.40 1.30
N ALA A 311 13.08 15.72 1.85
CA ALA A 311 14.33 16.29 2.28
C ALA A 311 14.93 17.19 1.18
N MET A 312 15.13 18.47 1.49
CA MET A 312 16.33 19.28 1.24
C MET A 312 16.04 20.67 1.81
N HIS A 313 16.83 21.11 2.79
CA HIS A 313 16.83 22.49 3.25
C HIS A 313 17.12 23.41 2.07
N GLN A 314 16.22 24.36 1.81
CA GLN A 314 16.54 25.58 1.08
C GLN A 314 16.19 26.72 2.03
N GLU A 315 17.21 27.32 2.62
CA GLU A 315 17.09 28.56 3.37
C GLU A 315 16.59 29.66 2.42
N GLU A 316 15.63 30.41 2.94
CA GLU A 316 14.97 31.53 2.27
C GLU A 316 16.00 32.65 2.06
N MET A 317 16.60 32.72 0.87
CA MET A 317 17.33 33.91 0.45
C MET A 317 16.34 35.08 0.32
N VAL A 318 16.66 36.16 1.04
CA VAL A 318 16.14 37.51 0.86
C VAL A 318 16.28 37.93 -0.62
N GLY A 319 15.16 38.14 -1.32
CA GLY A 319 15.12 38.74 -2.66
C GLY A 319 14.00 38.24 -3.56
N LYS A 320 12.75 38.67 -3.34
CA LYS A 320 11.62 38.35 -4.24
C LYS A 320 11.69 39.15 -5.54
N ALA A 321 12.20 38.51 -6.60
CA ALA A 321 11.89 38.90 -7.98
C ALA A 321 10.63 38.14 -8.45
N LYS A 322 9.59 38.88 -8.85
CA LYS A 322 8.35 38.35 -9.45
C LYS A 322 8.66 37.48 -10.67
N ARG A 323 8.22 36.22 -10.68
CA ARG A 323 8.03 35.44 -11.91
C ARG A 323 6.57 35.06 -12.08
N ARG A 324 6.06 35.35 -13.28
CA ARG A 324 4.70 35.06 -13.77
C ARG A 324 4.52 33.55 -13.92
N GLY A 325 3.31 33.07 -13.64
CA GLY A 325 2.94 31.66 -13.71
C GLY A 325 2.93 31.11 -15.14
N THR A 326 3.25 29.82 -15.27
CA THR A 326 3.01 29.02 -16.46
C THR A 326 2.16 27.80 -16.12
N ALA A 327 1.41 27.36 -17.13
CA ALA A 327 0.22 26.54 -17.08
C ALA A 327 0.44 25.09 -16.60
N ARG A 328 -0.68 24.47 -16.20
CA ARG A 328 -0.85 23.05 -15.85
C ARG A 328 -0.13 22.14 -16.86
N GLY A 329 0.78 21.30 -16.37
CA GLY A 329 1.51 20.33 -17.18
C GLY A 329 0.61 19.20 -17.68
N THR A 330 0.51 19.06 -19.01
CA THR A 330 -0.08 17.91 -19.69
C THR A 330 0.79 16.68 -19.47
N GLN A 331 0.23 15.61 -18.93
CA GLN A 331 0.95 14.35 -18.74
C GLN A 331 1.10 13.64 -20.10
N VAL A 332 2.30 13.69 -20.68
CA VAL A 332 2.60 12.99 -21.94
C VAL A 332 2.80 11.51 -21.64
N LYS A 333 1.88 10.64 -22.11
CA LYS A 333 2.07 9.19 -22.11
C LYS A 333 2.83 8.78 -23.37
N ALA A 334 4.09 8.39 -23.23
CA ALA A 334 4.86 7.86 -24.36
C ALA A 334 4.49 6.39 -24.61
N SER A 335 3.95 6.08 -25.78
CA SER A 335 3.64 4.70 -26.18
C SER A 335 4.92 3.85 -26.27
N LYS A 336 4.81 2.54 -26.06
CA LYS A 336 5.95 1.60 -26.13
C LYS A 336 6.66 1.63 -27.49
N VAL A 337 5.95 1.99 -28.56
CA VAL A 337 6.49 2.20 -29.91
C VAL A 337 7.39 3.43 -29.95
N ILE A 338 6.97 4.55 -29.35
CA ILE A 338 7.75 5.80 -29.29
C ILE A 338 9.02 5.60 -28.45
N ILE A 339 8.92 4.91 -27.30
CA ILE A 339 10.08 4.62 -26.45
C ILE A 339 11.10 3.77 -27.22
N LYS A 340 10.65 2.72 -27.92
CA LYS A 340 11.55 1.85 -28.70
C LYS A 340 12.19 2.59 -29.87
N ALA A 341 11.45 3.48 -30.52
CA ALA A 341 11.98 4.30 -31.60
C ALA A 341 13.06 5.30 -31.11
N ARG A 342 12.87 5.91 -29.93
CA ARG A 342 13.89 6.77 -29.31
C ARG A 342 15.15 6.00 -28.90
N LEU A 343 15.00 4.79 -28.36
CA LEU A 343 16.15 3.95 -28.01
C LEU A 343 16.95 3.49 -29.25
N ASP A 344 16.27 3.18 -30.35
CA ASP A 344 16.93 2.83 -31.60
C ASP A 344 17.61 4.06 -32.25
N GLU A 345 17.05 5.26 -32.09
CA GLU A 345 17.69 6.53 -32.49
C GLU A 345 18.97 6.80 -31.69
N GLU A 346 18.91 6.67 -30.37
CA GLU A 346 20.03 6.96 -29.48
C GLU A 346 21.17 5.92 -29.58
N HIS A 347 20.85 4.63 -29.62
CA HIS A 347 21.85 3.57 -29.53
C HIS A 347 22.28 2.96 -30.87
N ARG A 348 21.47 3.13 -31.92
CA ARG A 348 21.73 2.52 -33.23
C ARG A 348 21.82 3.53 -34.36
N HIS A 349 21.69 4.82 -34.06
CA HIS A 349 21.71 5.92 -35.02
C HIS A 349 20.71 5.74 -36.17
N ILE A 350 19.57 5.09 -35.89
CA ILE A 350 18.47 4.94 -36.85
C ILE A 350 17.54 6.15 -36.69
N PRO A 351 17.25 6.94 -37.75
CA PRO A 351 16.33 8.07 -37.64
C PRO A 351 15.00 7.69 -36.99
N PHE A 352 14.49 8.53 -36.07
CA PHE A 352 13.31 8.21 -35.26
C PHE A 352 12.11 7.70 -36.07
N ASN A 353 11.82 8.32 -37.21
CA ASN A 353 10.70 7.92 -38.08
C ASN A 353 10.88 6.51 -38.66
N GLU A 354 12.10 6.15 -39.06
CA GLU A 354 12.42 4.82 -39.55
C GLU A 354 12.33 3.77 -38.42
N ALA A 355 12.85 4.11 -37.23
CA ALA A 355 12.74 3.25 -36.05
C ALA A 355 11.28 3.04 -35.60
N ARG A 356 10.45 4.09 -35.67
CA ARG A 356 9.01 4.05 -35.38
C ARG A 356 8.26 3.15 -36.38
N LEU A 357 8.52 3.30 -37.67
CA LEU A 357 7.96 2.44 -38.73
C LEU A 357 8.35 0.97 -38.52
N LYS A 358 9.61 0.71 -38.18
CA LYS A 358 10.12 -0.64 -37.87
C LYS A 358 9.41 -1.23 -36.65
N ALA A 359 9.24 -0.46 -35.57
CA ALA A 359 8.53 -0.89 -34.37
C ALA A 359 7.04 -1.19 -34.64
N ARG A 360 6.37 -0.38 -35.48
CA ARG A 360 4.99 -0.64 -35.92
C ARG A 360 4.89 -1.95 -36.73
N LYS A 361 5.80 -2.19 -37.68
CA LYS A 361 5.85 -3.44 -38.46
C LYS A 361 6.02 -4.67 -37.56
N VAL A 362 6.86 -4.59 -36.53
CA VAL A 362 7.05 -5.67 -35.56
C VAL A 362 5.78 -5.91 -34.72
N LYS A 363 5.07 -4.85 -34.28
CA LYS A 363 3.76 -4.99 -33.59
C LYS A 363 2.76 -5.74 -34.49
N LYS A 364 2.62 -5.31 -35.75
CA LYS A 364 1.71 -5.94 -36.73
C LYS A 364 2.07 -7.42 -36.99
N ALA A 365 3.35 -7.73 -37.20
CA ALA A 365 3.80 -9.10 -37.42
C ALA A 365 3.52 -10.01 -36.21
N ARG A 366 3.74 -9.52 -34.98
CA ARG A 366 3.43 -10.26 -33.76
C ARG A 366 1.93 -10.52 -33.62
N LYS A 367 1.07 -9.54 -33.91
CA LYS A 367 -0.41 -9.69 -33.87
C LYS A 367 -0.87 -10.75 -34.89
N GLN A 368 -0.32 -10.74 -36.10
CA GLN A 368 -0.61 -11.77 -37.12
C GLN A 368 -0.16 -13.16 -36.68
N GLU A 369 1.03 -13.31 -36.09
CA GLU A 369 1.52 -14.59 -35.58
C GLU A 369 0.62 -15.12 -34.45
N THR A 370 0.17 -14.26 -33.53
CA THR A 370 -0.78 -14.64 -32.47
C THR A 370 -2.10 -15.12 -33.07
N LYS A 371 -2.66 -14.42 -34.07
CA LYS A 371 -3.89 -14.84 -34.78
C LYS A 371 -3.72 -16.19 -35.50
N ARG A 372 -2.55 -16.46 -36.09
CA ARG A 372 -2.25 -17.77 -36.70
C ARG A 372 -2.20 -18.89 -35.66
N ARG A 373 -1.69 -18.61 -34.46
CA ARG A 373 -1.61 -19.59 -33.36
C ARG A 373 -2.96 -19.85 -32.71
N SER A 374 -3.84 -18.85 -32.60
CA SER A 374 -5.18 -19.03 -32.02
C SER A 374 -6.12 -19.74 -32.99
N GLY A 375 -6.07 -19.42 -34.29
CA GLY A 375 -6.92 -20.06 -35.31
C GLY A 375 -6.74 -21.58 -35.43
N ASN A 376 -5.57 -22.11 -35.07
CA ASN A 376 -5.29 -23.55 -35.16
C ASN A 376 -5.91 -24.37 -34.01
N LYS A 377 -6.48 -23.73 -32.97
CA LYS A 377 -7.06 -24.41 -31.80
C LYS A 377 -8.59 -24.60 -31.88
N ASN A 378 -9.27 -24.01 -32.86
CA ASN A 378 -10.74 -23.95 -32.90
C ASN A 378 -11.44 -25.11 -33.65
N ASN A 379 -10.75 -26.21 -33.98
CA ASN A 379 -11.35 -27.34 -34.72
C ASN A 379 -11.82 -28.55 -33.88
N TYR A 380 -11.90 -28.45 -32.54
CA TYR A 380 -12.52 -29.49 -31.72
C TYR A 380 -13.99 -29.18 -31.44
N ARG A 381 -14.88 -29.54 -32.38
CA ARG A 381 -16.33 -29.60 -32.14
C ARG A 381 -16.59 -30.59 -31.00
N LYS A 382 -17.13 -30.10 -29.87
CA LYS A 382 -17.58 -30.94 -28.75
C LYS A 382 -18.72 -31.86 -29.22
N PRO A 383 -18.67 -33.18 -28.97
CA PRO A 383 -19.79 -34.07 -29.29
C PRO A 383 -21.00 -33.78 -28.38
N PRO A 384 -22.24 -33.99 -28.87
CA PRO A 384 -23.45 -33.65 -28.14
C PRO A 384 -23.64 -34.52 -26.89
N ILE A 385 -23.80 -33.87 -25.74
CA ILE A 385 -24.00 -34.50 -24.43
C ILE A 385 -25.45 -35.02 -24.35
N LYS A 386 -25.62 -36.34 -24.24
CA LYS A 386 -26.93 -36.98 -23.99
C LYS A 386 -27.40 -36.67 -22.55
N LYS A 387 -28.53 -35.96 -22.43
CA LYS A 387 -29.23 -35.73 -21.16
C LYS A 387 -29.81 -37.05 -20.64
N GLN A 388 -29.43 -37.46 -19.43
CA GLN A 388 -30.09 -38.56 -18.71
C GLN A 388 -31.27 -38.03 -17.89
N THR A 389 -32.43 -38.63 -18.12
CA THR A 389 -33.71 -38.35 -17.47
C THR A 389 -33.73 -39.01 -16.08
N LYS A 390 -33.93 -38.21 -15.01
CA LYS A 390 -34.15 -38.74 -13.65
C LYS A 390 -35.59 -39.25 -13.52
N VAL A 391 -35.72 -40.53 -13.17
CA VAL A 391 -36.98 -41.17 -12.78
C VAL A 391 -37.27 -40.85 -11.31
N VAL A 392 -38.47 -40.37 -11.04
CA VAL A 392 -39.06 -40.13 -9.71
C VAL A 392 -39.80 -41.39 -9.29
N THR A 393 -39.67 -41.80 -8.03
CA THR A 393 -40.59 -42.76 -7.38
C THR A 393 -41.08 -42.18 -6.05
N PRO A 394 -42.36 -42.38 -5.68
CA PRO A 394 -42.97 -41.79 -4.49
C PRO A 394 -42.98 -42.74 -3.28
N SER A 395 -43.28 -42.13 -2.14
CA SER A 395 -43.48 -42.67 -0.80
C SER A 395 -44.57 -43.74 -0.69
N ASP A 396 -44.47 -44.65 0.30
CA ASP A 396 -45.37 -44.63 1.47
C ASP A 396 -45.10 -45.73 2.52
N GLU A 397 -45.19 -45.27 3.77
CA GLU A 397 -45.83 -45.84 4.97
C GLU A 397 -45.39 -47.15 5.68
N SER A 398 -45.04 -46.93 6.96
CA SER A 398 -45.57 -47.59 8.17
C SER A 398 -44.91 -48.88 8.71
N LEU A 399 -44.33 -48.81 9.92
CA LEU A 399 -44.90 -49.37 11.17
C LEU A 399 -43.85 -49.49 12.31
N GLU A 400 -44.35 -49.14 13.49
CA GLU A 400 -43.87 -49.22 14.87
C GLU A 400 -43.17 -50.53 15.30
N ASN A 401 -42.10 -50.46 16.10
CA ASN A 401 -42.14 -50.79 17.55
C ASN A 401 -40.75 -50.83 18.23
N GLU A 402 -40.66 -50.06 19.32
CA GLU A 402 -40.15 -50.36 20.67
C GLU A 402 -38.82 -51.10 21.01
N VAL A 403 -38.09 -50.44 21.94
CA VAL A 403 -37.34 -50.94 23.12
C VAL A 403 -35.81 -51.15 23.06
N ALA A 404 -35.14 -50.18 23.71
CA ALA A 404 -34.05 -50.21 24.69
C ALA A 404 -32.63 -50.77 24.42
N LYS A 405 -31.68 -49.93 24.86
CA LYS A 405 -30.37 -50.18 25.52
C LYS A 405 -29.09 -50.30 24.66
N SER A 406 -28.23 -49.31 24.93
CA SER A 406 -26.84 -49.40 25.41
C SER A 406 -25.68 -49.11 24.46
N SER A 407 -24.70 -48.42 25.08
CA SER A 407 -23.26 -48.25 24.80
C SER A 407 -22.81 -47.37 23.65
N ASP A 408 -22.18 -46.27 24.04
CA ASP A 408 -20.83 -45.83 23.66
C ASP A 408 -20.23 -46.49 22.41
N GLU A 409 -19.99 -45.68 21.36
CA GLU A 409 -18.66 -45.61 20.73
C GLU A 409 -18.53 -44.41 19.78
N ASN A 410 -17.57 -43.57 20.15
CA ASN A 410 -16.69 -42.71 19.37
C ASN A 410 -16.61 -42.96 17.84
N SER A 411 -17.03 -42.00 17.02
CA SER A 411 -16.62 -41.93 15.59
C SER A 411 -16.35 -40.49 15.15
N GLN A 412 -15.15 -40.28 14.62
CA GLN A 412 -14.67 -39.02 14.05
C GLN A 412 -15.39 -38.69 12.73
N ASP A 413 -16.05 -37.54 12.69
CA ASP A 413 -16.60 -36.97 11.45
C ASP A 413 -15.53 -36.20 10.66
N VAL A 414 -15.27 -36.66 9.43
CA VAL A 414 -14.49 -35.94 8.42
C VAL A 414 -15.47 -35.28 7.44
N PRO A 415 -15.46 -33.95 7.23
CA PRO A 415 -16.38 -33.33 6.29
C PRO A 415 -15.91 -33.51 4.83
N SER A 416 -16.77 -34.17 4.07
CA SER A 416 -16.72 -34.31 2.61
C SER A 416 -16.74 -32.96 1.88
N VAL A 417 -15.70 -32.69 1.07
CA VAL A 417 -15.57 -31.51 0.20
C VAL A 417 -16.51 -31.61 -1.01
N ARG A 418 -17.49 -30.71 -1.12
CA ARG A 418 -18.28 -30.48 -2.34
C ARG A 418 -17.54 -29.52 -3.27
N VAL A 419 -17.25 -29.98 -4.49
CA VAL A 419 -16.69 -29.16 -5.58
C VAL A 419 -17.83 -28.42 -6.28
N ILE A 420 -17.80 -27.08 -6.25
CA ILE A 420 -18.71 -26.19 -6.98
C ILE A 420 -17.99 -25.73 -8.26
N TRP A 421 -18.54 -26.05 -9.42
CA TRP A 421 -18.06 -25.60 -10.72
C TRP A 421 -18.39 -24.11 -10.93
N ARG A 422 -17.36 -23.26 -11.10
CA ARG A 422 -17.51 -21.85 -11.52
C ARG A 422 -17.50 -21.73 -13.04
N ARG A 423 -18.35 -20.84 -13.56
CA ARG A 423 -18.41 -20.41 -14.96
C ARG A 423 -17.23 -19.48 -15.24
N VAL A 424 -16.41 -19.84 -16.23
CA VAL A 424 -15.28 -19.06 -16.75
C VAL A 424 -15.83 -18.06 -17.77
N ILE A 425 -15.50 -16.78 -17.62
CA ILE A 425 -15.64 -15.76 -18.67
C ILE A 425 -14.52 -16.04 -19.68
N SER A 426 -14.86 -16.21 -20.95
CA SER A 426 -13.90 -16.58 -22.00
C SER A 426 -12.96 -15.43 -22.29
N GLU A 427 -11.66 -15.73 -22.41
CA GLU A 427 -10.62 -14.79 -22.88
C GLU A 427 -10.99 -14.11 -24.21
N GLU A 428 -11.86 -14.74 -24.99
CA GLU A 428 -12.44 -14.24 -26.24
C GLU A 428 -13.21 -12.91 -26.05
N GLU A 429 -13.93 -12.72 -24.92
CA GLU A 429 -14.68 -11.47 -24.66
C GLU A 429 -13.76 -10.30 -24.29
N LEU A 430 -12.55 -10.55 -23.79
CA LEU A 430 -11.55 -9.52 -23.46
C LEU A 430 -10.69 -9.14 -24.67
N GLU A 431 -10.43 -10.07 -25.59
CA GLU A 431 -9.71 -9.78 -26.83
C GLU A 431 -10.56 -8.95 -27.81
N GLU A 432 -11.88 -9.13 -27.84
CA GLU A 432 -12.79 -8.33 -28.68
C GLU A 432 -12.82 -6.85 -28.24
N GLU A 433 -12.78 -6.57 -26.94
CA GLU A 433 -12.81 -5.20 -26.39
C GLU A 433 -11.49 -4.44 -26.66
N GLU A 434 -10.32 -5.12 -26.64
CA GLU A 434 -9.05 -4.52 -27.04
C GLU A 434 -8.95 -4.27 -28.56
N GLU A 435 -9.58 -5.11 -29.40
CA GLU A 435 -9.60 -4.91 -30.85
C GLU A 435 -10.48 -3.73 -31.30
N GLU A 436 -11.52 -3.40 -30.54
CA GLU A 436 -12.37 -2.22 -30.78
C GLU A 436 -11.62 -0.91 -30.46
N ILE A 437 -10.83 -0.90 -29.37
CA ILE A 437 -10.03 0.27 -28.97
C ILE A 437 -8.85 0.53 -29.93
N ASP A 438 -8.14 -0.51 -30.37
CA ASP A 438 -7.03 -0.38 -31.33
C ASP A 438 -7.54 0.13 -32.71
N GLN A 439 -8.75 -0.23 -33.13
CA GLN A 439 -9.35 0.26 -34.39
C GLN A 439 -9.76 1.73 -34.32
N LEU A 440 -10.34 2.15 -33.20
CA LEU A 440 -10.71 3.55 -32.97
C LEU A 440 -9.49 4.48 -32.93
N GLU A 441 -8.32 4.02 -32.43
CA GLU A 441 -7.08 4.80 -32.45
C GLU A 441 -6.46 4.89 -33.85
N ASP A 442 -6.52 3.82 -34.66
CA ASP A 442 -5.97 3.82 -36.03
C ASP A 442 -6.83 4.68 -36.99
N ASP A 443 -8.16 4.74 -36.79
CA ASP A 443 -9.06 5.58 -37.59
C ASP A 443 -8.88 7.09 -37.26
N TYR A 444 -8.64 7.43 -35.99
CA TYR A 444 -8.38 8.82 -35.57
C TYR A 444 -7.00 9.36 -36.04
N GLU A 445 -5.98 8.51 -36.19
CA GLU A 445 -4.65 8.94 -36.65
C GLU A 445 -4.54 9.09 -38.18
N MET A 446 -5.42 8.46 -38.98
CA MET A 446 -5.40 8.66 -40.45
C MET A 446 -6.07 9.96 -40.86
N GLU A 447 -7.09 10.41 -40.13
CA GLU A 447 -7.78 11.69 -40.38
C GLU A 447 -6.82 12.88 -40.19
N GLU A 448 -5.91 12.81 -39.21
CA GLU A 448 -4.93 13.87 -38.91
C GLU A 448 -3.80 14.00 -39.94
N VAL A 449 -3.56 12.96 -40.78
CA VAL A 449 -2.49 12.96 -41.80
C VAL A 449 -3.01 13.39 -43.18
N GLU A 450 -4.30 13.22 -43.45
CA GLU A 450 -4.92 13.71 -44.70
C GLU A 450 -5.08 15.24 -44.69
N ASP A 451 -5.31 15.85 -43.51
CA ASP A 451 -5.42 17.31 -43.36
C ASP A 451 -4.07 18.06 -43.54
N GLU A 452 -2.92 17.39 -43.36
CA GLU A 452 -1.59 18.03 -43.54
C GLU A 452 -1.08 17.98 -45.00
N LEU A 453 -1.76 17.28 -45.91
CA LEU A 453 -1.32 17.11 -47.30
C LEU A 453 -2.09 17.96 -48.33
N ASP A 454 -3.16 18.65 -47.92
CA ASP A 454 -3.99 19.45 -48.83
C ASP A 454 -3.57 20.95 -48.90
N ASP A 455 -2.58 21.37 -48.10
CA ASP A 455 -2.15 22.78 -47.99
C ASP A 455 -0.87 23.14 -48.80
N SER A 456 -0.34 22.23 -49.63
CA SER A 456 0.93 22.47 -50.35
C SER A 456 0.83 22.76 -51.85
N ASP A 457 -0.36 22.96 -52.41
CA ASP A 457 -0.56 23.42 -53.80
C ASP A 457 -1.31 24.77 -53.81
N MET A 458 -0.62 25.86 -53.46
CA MET A 458 -1.02 27.21 -53.87
C MET A 458 0.14 27.95 -54.53
N ASP A 459 0.08 27.93 -55.86
CA ASP A 459 0.43 28.99 -56.82
C ASP A 459 1.72 29.79 -56.61
N VAL A 460 2.72 29.40 -57.39
CA VAL A 460 3.79 30.29 -57.84
C VAL A 460 3.27 31.06 -59.05
N ASP A 461 2.83 32.30 -58.83
CA ASP A 461 2.63 33.28 -59.91
C ASP A 461 3.56 34.49 -59.73
N GLU A 462 4.33 34.71 -60.80
CA GLU A 462 4.96 35.94 -61.32
C GLU A 462 5.40 37.07 -60.36
N MET A 463 6.72 37.30 -60.30
CA MET A 463 7.37 38.53 -60.82
C MET A 463 8.89 38.40 -60.91
#